data_AF-A0A1G1GZ61-F1
#
_entry.id   AF-A0A1G1GZ61-F1
#
_cell.length_a   1.000
_cell.length_b   1.000
_cell.length_c   1.000
_cell.angle_alpha   90.00
_cell.angle_beta   90.00
_cell.angle_gamma   90.00
#
_symmetry.space_group_name_H-M   'P 1'
#
loop_
_entity.id
_entity.type
_entity.pdbx_description
1 polymer ?
#
loop_
_entity_poly.entity_id
_entity_poly.type
_entity_poly.pdbx_seq_one_letter_code
_entity_poly.pdbx_strand_id
1 'polypeptide(L)'
;MDKGDWFKIIEEVYKITDKATMPCMEANCGGSCEIGDISETVILLPYEMEYISEKCSVPLSSFKTMDIKNFGKIGIMDYDSICPFLTETECIIRPYRMFDCRSFPIVATWINGRMGFSFAKGCPLNYTLSLSFKDKIIMAWNLLDPILPKEWKEYYDKEINRELEPFIYEGAHSAK
;
A
#
# COMPACT_ATOMS: atom_id res chain seq x y z
N MET A 1 -11.20 6.74 15.73
CA MET A 1 -11.31 5.28 15.48
C MET A 1 -10.33 4.58 16.39
N ASP A 2 -10.76 3.51 17.03
CA ASP A 2 -9.88 2.69 17.85
C ASP A 2 -9.22 1.56 17.05
N LYS A 3 -8.40 0.74 17.71
CA LYS A 3 -7.72 -0.41 17.10
C LYS A 3 -8.71 -1.41 16.48
N GLY A 4 -9.84 -1.66 17.15
CA GLY A 4 -10.84 -2.63 16.70
C GLY A 4 -11.56 -2.16 15.44
N ASP A 5 -11.84 -0.87 15.33
CA ASP A 5 -12.38 -0.26 14.11
C ASP A 5 -11.40 -0.41 12.93
N TRP A 6 -10.13 -0.10 13.16
CA TRP A 6 -9.09 -0.23 12.13
C TRP A 6 -8.91 -1.67 11.66
N PHE A 7 -8.94 -2.64 12.57
CA PHE A 7 -8.83 -4.06 12.21
C PHE A 7 -9.94 -4.50 11.24
N LYS A 8 -11.17 -4.02 11.42
CA LYS A 8 -12.30 -4.32 10.52
C LYS A 8 -12.09 -3.69 9.14
N ILE A 9 -11.64 -2.44 9.09
CA ILE A 9 -11.33 -1.75 7.84
C ILE A 9 -10.20 -2.45 7.09
N ILE A 10 -9.13 -2.83 7.79
CA ILE A 10 -8.00 -3.54 7.19
C ILE A 10 -8.47 -4.88 6.63
N GLU A 11 -9.29 -5.64 7.36
CA GLU A 11 -9.88 -6.89 6.87
C GLU A 11 -10.72 -6.68 5.60
N GLU A 12 -11.49 -5.60 5.52
CA GLU A 12 -12.31 -5.27 4.35
C GLU A 12 -11.44 -4.91 3.14
N VAL A 13 -10.47 -4.02 3.32
CA VAL A 13 -9.50 -3.64 2.29
C VAL A 13 -8.71 -4.86 1.81
N TYR A 14 -8.30 -5.74 2.72
CA TYR A 14 -7.56 -6.96 2.37
C TYR A 14 -8.43 -7.93 1.58
N LYS A 15 -9.73 -8.03 1.88
CA LYS A 15 -10.68 -8.85 1.08
C LYS A 15 -10.87 -8.28 -0.33
N ILE A 16 -10.99 -6.96 -0.47
CA ILE A 16 -11.11 -6.31 -1.79
C ILE A 16 -9.87 -6.61 -2.64
N THR A 17 -8.70 -6.61 -2.00
CA THR A 17 -7.39 -6.73 -2.66
C THR A 17 -6.81 -8.16 -2.66
N ASP A 18 -7.48 -9.14 -2.06
CA ASP A 18 -6.99 -10.53 -1.89
C ASP A 18 -6.59 -11.18 -3.22
N LYS A 19 -7.36 -10.88 -4.27
CA LYS A 19 -7.14 -11.34 -5.65
C LYS A 19 -6.71 -10.22 -6.60
N ALA A 20 -6.31 -9.08 -6.06
CA ALA A 20 -5.55 -8.09 -6.81
C ALA A 20 -4.07 -8.49 -6.73
N THR A 21 -3.75 -9.73 -7.10
CA THR A 21 -2.37 -10.21 -7.19
C THR A 21 -1.86 -9.92 -8.59
N MET A 22 -0.73 -9.23 -8.67
CA MET A 22 -0.04 -9.10 -9.94
C MET A 22 0.65 -10.42 -10.31
N PRO A 23 0.74 -10.75 -11.61
CA PRO A 23 1.46 -11.94 -12.08
C PRO A 23 2.92 -12.00 -11.61
N CYS A 24 3.60 -10.88 -11.37
CA CYS A 24 4.96 -10.89 -10.83
C CYS A 24 5.04 -11.48 -9.41
N MET A 25 3.99 -11.33 -8.58
CA MET A 25 3.93 -11.97 -7.27
C MET A 25 3.70 -13.49 -7.37
N GLU A 26 3.18 -13.98 -8.49
CA GLU A 26 2.95 -15.41 -8.77
C GLU A 26 4.11 -16.04 -9.56
N ALA A 27 4.82 -15.26 -10.37
CA ALA A 27 5.92 -15.70 -11.21
C ALA A 27 7.26 -15.29 -10.60
N ASN A 28 7.73 -16.00 -9.56
CA ASN A 28 9.11 -15.92 -9.05
C ASN A 28 9.73 -14.52 -9.18
N CYS A 29 9.05 -13.46 -8.74
CA CYS A 29 9.70 -12.17 -8.61
C CYS A 29 10.72 -12.37 -7.49
N GLY A 30 11.97 -12.61 -7.87
CA GLY A 30 13.11 -12.71 -6.96
C GLY A 30 13.42 -11.35 -6.37
N GLY A 31 12.42 -10.67 -5.83
CA GLY A 31 12.52 -9.33 -5.27
C GLY A 31 12.80 -8.23 -6.28
N SER A 32 12.53 -8.31 -7.60
CA SER A 32 12.88 -7.17 -8.49
C SER A 32 12.19 -5.85 -8.12
N CYS A 33 11.00 -5.87 -7.51
CA CYS A 33 10.39 -4.69 -6.88
C CYS A 33 11.03 -4.32 -5.53
N GLU A 34 11.72 -5.28 -4.88
CA GLU A 34 12.44 -5.14 -3.61
C GLU A 34 13.97 -4.95 -3.78
N ILE A 35 14.50 -5.02 -5.02
CA ILE A 35 15.95 -5.11 -5.34
C ILE A 35 16.37 -4.09 -6.42
N GLY A 36 15.47 -3.52 -7.24
CA GLY A 36 15.83 -2.54 -8.29
C GLY A 36 15.08 -1.20 -8.26
N ASP A 37 15.83 -0.09 -8.23
CA ASP A 37 15.56 1.34 -8.57
C ASP A 37 14.18 2.00 -8.33
N ILE A 38 13.19 1.32 -7.77
CA ILE A 38 11.85 1.86 -7.50
C ILE A 38 11.86 2.43 -6.08
N SER A 39 12.14 3.72 -5.96
CA SER A 39 12.38 4.45 -4.71
C SER A 39 11.14 4.72 -3.84
N GLU A 40 10.20 3.77 -3.73
CA GLU A 40 8.96 3.96 -2.96
C GLU A 40 9.06 3.34 -1.56
N THR A 41 8.95 4.19 -0.54
CA THR A 41 8.80 3.78 0.86
C THR A 41 7.41 3.21 1.07
N VAL A 42 7.32 2.00 1.63
CA VAL A 42 6.04 1.40 2.01
C VAL A 42 5.54 2.05 3.30
N ILE A 43 4.33 2.60 3.29
CA ILE A 43 3.75 3.27 4.46
C ILE A 43 2.52 2.50 4.91
N LEU A 44 2.57 1.99 6.14
CA LEU A 44 1.49 1.16 6.68
C LEU A 44 0.29 2.02 7.10
N LEU A 45 -0.90 1.46 6.93
CA LEU A 45 -2.13 2.04 7.46
C LEU A 45 -2.08 2.11 9.00
N PRO A 46 -2.89 2.99 9.62
CA PRO A 46 -3.03 2.99 11.07
C PRO A 46 -3.42 1.60 11.60
N TYR A 47 -2.69 1.14 12.63
CA TYR A 47 -2.82 -0.19 13.24
C TYR A 47 -2.51 -1.40 12.34
N GLU A 48 -1.98 -1.20 11.13
CA GLU A 48 -1.69 -2.31 10.22
C GLU A 48 -0.50 -3.16 10.68
N MET A 49 0.50 -2.58 11.35
CA MET A 49 1.60 -3.38 11.92
C MET A 49 1.08 -4.35 13.00
N GLU A 50 0.16 -3.89 13.86
CA GLU A 50 -0.46 -4.71 14.90
C GLU A 50 -1.33 -5.79 14.28
N TYR A 51 -2.10 -5.43 13.26
CA TYR A 51 -2.92 -6.38 12.53
C TYR A 51 -2.07 -7.50 11.92
N ILE A 52 -1.00 -7.15 11.20
CA ILE A 52 -0.10 -8.14 10.59
C ILE A 52 0.65 -8.95 11.65
N SER A 53 1.13 -8.29 12.71
CA SER A 53 1.79 -8.93 13.84
C SER A 53 0.93 -10.03 14.46
N GLU A 54 -0.35 -9.74 14.71
CA GLU A 54 -1.30 -10.70 15.29
C GLU A 54 -1.66 -11.83 14.31
N LYS A 55 -1.93 -11.51 13.04
CA LYS A 55 -2.35 -12.53 12.05
C LYS A 55 -1.21 -13.45 11.62
N CYS A 56 0.02 -12.95 11.59
CA CYS A 56 1.18 -13.71 11.12
C CYS A 56 2.09 -14.21 12.25
N SER A 57 1.78 -13.89 13.52
CA SER A 57 2.64 -14.21 14.66
C SER A 57 4.07 -13.67 14.52
N VAL A 58 4.24 -12.50 13.90
CA VAL A 58 5.53 -11.81 13.77
C VAL A 58 5.63 -10.73 14.85
N PRO A 59 6.79 -10.50 15.48
CA PRO A 59 6.90 -9.50 16.53
C PRO A 59 6.81 -8.08 15.96
N LEU A 60 6.22 -7.15 16.70
CA LEU A 60 6.16 -5.73 16.29
C LEU A 60 7.55 -5.11 16.03
N SER A 61 8.59 -5.64 16.69
CA SER A 61 9.98 -5.22 16.45
C SER A 61 10.52 -5.58 15.06
N SER A 62 9.82 -6.42 14.30
CA SER A 62 10.14 -6.70 12.89
C SER A 62 9.80 -5.52 11.97
N PHE A 63 9.00 -4.56 12.42
CA PHE A 63 8.62 -3.39 11.64
C PHE A 63 9.50 -2.21 12.02
N LYS A 64 10.01 -1.49 11.01
CA LYS A 64 10.51 -0.14 11.25
C LYS A 64 9.32 0.77 11.52
N THR A 65 9.50 1.74 12.40
CA THR A 65 8.44 2.68 12.76
C THR A 65 8.89 4.13 12.61
N MET A 66 7.94 5.02 12.31
CA MET A 66 8.13 6.46 12.35
C MET A 66 7.04 7.12 13.19
N ASP A 67 7.42 8.13 13.98
CA ASP A 67 6.47 8.98 14.68
C ASP A 67 6.08 10.17 13.80
N ILE A 68 4.79 10.25 13.44
CA ILE A 68 4.20 11.37 12.73
C ILE A 68 3.66 12.36 13.76
N LYS A 69 4.10 13.63 13.65
CA LYS A 69 3.65 14.72 14.52
C LYS A 69 2.13 14.85 14.47
N ASN A 70 1.50 14.98 15.65
CA ASN A 70 0.04 15.09 15.83
C ASN A 70 -0.77 13.85 15.40
N PHE A 71 -0.10 12.72 15.10
CA PHE A 71 -0.78 11.48 14.76
C PHE A 71 -0.32 10.31 15.63
N GLY A 72 0.98 10.09 15.71
CA GLY A 72 1.59 9.01 16.47
C GLY A 72 2.44 8.09 15.60
N LYS A 73 2.70 6.89 16.12
CA LYS A 73 3.60 5.92 15.53
C LYS A 73 2.92 5.14 14.40
N ILE A 74 3.62 5.00 13.28
CA ILE A 74 3.23 4.15 12.15
C ILE A 74 4.34 3.21 11.74
N GLY A 75 3.98 2.17 10.99
CA GLY A 75 4.94 1.27 10.37
C GLY A 75 5.40 1.84 9.04
N ILE A 76 6.67 1.65 8.72
CA ILE A 76 7.24 1.96 7.41
C ILE A 76 8.16 0.83 6.97
N MET A 77 8.41 0.71 5.67
CA MET A 77 9.59 0.01 5.16
C MET A 77 10.35 0.90 4.20
N ASP A 78 11.64 1.05 4.46
CA ASP A 78 12.51 1.76 3.53
C ASP A 78 12.97 0.81 2.43
N TYR A 79 13.22 1.42 1.27
CA TYR A 79 13.71 0.73 0.09
C TYR A 79 15.18 0.28 0.19
N ASP A 80 16.00 0.98 0.98
CA ASP A 80 17.45 0.73 1.08
C ASP A 80 17.80 -0.56 1.86
N SER A 81 16.79 -1.34 2.24
CA SER A 81 16.93 -2.58 3.00
C SER A 81 16.08 -3.70 2.41
N ILE A 82 16.62 -4.91 2.40
CA ILE A 82 15.86 -6.12 2.08
C ILE A 82 14.66 -6.19 3.04
N CYS A 83 13.47 -6.40 2.48
CA CYS A 83 12.24 -6.52 3.26
C CYS A 83 12.43 -7.57 4.37
N PRO A 84 12.15 -7.25 5.65
CA PRO A 84 12.37 -8.18 6.77
C PRO A 84 11.42 -9.38 6.75
N PHE A 85 10.41 -9.35 5.86
CA PHE A 85 9.46 -10.44 5.67
C PHE A 85 9.77 -11.28 4.43
N LEU A 86 10.78 -10.90 3.63
CA LEU A 86 11.23 -11.67 2.48
C LEU A 86 12.23 -12.75 2.92
N THR A 87 11.95 -13.99 2.53
CA THR A 87 12.91 -15.11 2.54
C THR A 87 13.58 -15.23 1.18
N GLU A 88 14.45 -16.23 0.98
CA GLU A 88 15.07 -16.48 -0.33
C GLU A 88 14.06 -16.64 -1.48
N THR A 89 12.81 -17.03 -1.19
CA THR A 89 11.81 -17.35 -2.23
C THR A 89 10.41 -16.80 -1.98
N GLU A 90 10.08 -16.38 -0.76
CA GLU A 90 8.71 -16.00 -0.40
C GLU A 90 8.60 -14.93 0.69
N CYS A 91 7.50 -14.18 0.67
CA CYS A 91 7.12 -13.26 1.72
C CYS A 91 6.34 -14.01 2.83
N ILE A 92 6.87 -14.07 4.05
CA ILE A 92 6.26 -14.83 5.16
C ILE A 92 4.91 -14.26 5.62
N ILE A 93 4.66 -12.98 5.32
CA ILE A 93 3.37 -12.32 5.59
C ILE A 93 2.47 -12.27 4.35
N ARG A 94 2.77 -12.97 3.25
CA ARG A 94 2.07 -12.84 1.95
C ARG A 94 0.53 -12.79 2.04
N PRO A 95 -0.16 -13.64 2.85
CA PRO A 95 -1.62 -13.57 2.99
C PRO A 95 -2.14 -12.28 3.62
N TYR A 96 -1.29 -11.61 4.41
CA TYR A 96 -1.55 -10.38 5.15
C TYR A 96 -0.53 -9.29 4.83
N ARG A 97 0.05 -9.29 3.62
CA ARG A 97 1.01 -8.24 3.23
C ARG A 97 0.35 -6.87 3.27
N MET A 98 1.15 -5.85 3.55
CA MET A 98 0.72 -4.46 3.72
C MET A 98 -0.14 -4.00 2.55
N PHE A 99 -1.13 -3.18 2.84
CA PHE A 99 -2.03 -2.64 1.83
C PHE A 99 -1.27 -1.95 0.71
N ASP A 100 -0.24 -1.18 1.05
CA ASP A 100 0.56 -0.46 0.06
C ASP A 100 1.29 -1.43 -0.91
N CYS A 101 1.81 -2.56 -0.37
CA CYS A 101 2.33 -3.66 -1.20
C CYS A 101 1.25 -4.35 -2.05
N ARG A 102 -0.04 -4.26 -1.68
CA ARG A 102 -1.16 -4.79 -2.48
C ARG A 102 -1.61 -3.81 -3.55
N SER A 103 -1.53 -2.51 -3.30
CA SER A 103 -1.93 -1.47 -4.24
C SER A 103 -0.90 -1.23 -5.33
N PHE A 104 0.38 -1.51 -5.06
CA PHE A 104 1.46 -1.35 -6.03
C PHE A 104 1.17 -2.02 -7.38
N PRO A 105 1.40 -1.34 -8.53
CA PRO A 105 2.09 -0.05 -8.68
C PRO A 105 1.16 1.16 -8.68
N ILE A 106 -0.10 1.01 -8.26
CA ILE A 106 -1.03 2.14 -8.13
C ILE A 106 -0.84 2.75 -6.75
N VAL A 107 -0.46 4.02 -6.72
CA VAL A 107 -0.28 4.79 -5.49
C VAL A 107 -1.31 5.91 -5.42
N ALA A 108 -1.90 6.12 -4.26
CA ALA A 108 -2.75 7.28 -4.02
C ALA A 108 -1.90 8.55 -3.93
N THR A 109 -2.50 9.69 -4.29
CA THR A 109 -1.91 11.01 -4.05
C THR A 109 -3.02 11.97 -3.62
N TRP A 110 -2.76 12.98 -2.77
CA TRP A 110 -3.75 14.02 -2.49
C TRP A 110 -3.30 15.38 -3.03
N ILE A 111 -4.04 15.86 -4.04
CA ILE A 111 -3.82 17.18 -4.65
C ILE A 111 -4.97 18.08 -4.22
N ASN A 112 -4.66 19.17 -3.52
CA ASN A 112 -5.65 20.12 -3.00
C ASN A 112 -6.76 19.43 -2.17
N GLY A 113 -6.41 18.40 -1.40
CA GLY A 113 -7.33 17.65 -0.56
C GLY A 113 -8.25 16.68 -1.32
N ARG A 114 -8.01 16.45 -2.61
CA ARG A 114 -8.71 15.42 -3.40
C ARG A 114 -7.74 14.28 -3.68
N MET A 115 -8.20 13.05 -3.44
CA MET A 115 -7.43 11.87 -3.79
C MET A 115 -7.40 11.68 -5.31
N GLY A 116 -6.22 11.48 -5.86
CA GLY A 116 -5.92 11.01 -7.20
C GLY A 116 -5.05 9.76 -7.15
N PHE A 117 -4.63 9.28 -8.31
CA PHE A 117 -3.80 8.09 -8.42
C PHE A 117 -2.60 8.34 -9.32
N SER A 118 -1.49 7.71 -9.02
CA SER A 118 -0.31 7.70 -9.88
C SER A 118 0.15 6.26 -10.06
N PHE A 119 0.97 6.04 -11.09
CA PHE A 119 1.67 4.78 -11.23
C PHE A 119 3.11 4.94 -10.78
N ALA A 120 3.63 3.94 -10.06
CA ALA A 120 5.04 3.90 -9.68
C ALA A 120 5.93 4.06 -10.92
N LYS A 121 6.85 5.02 -10.86
CA LYS A 121 7.74 5.37 -11.97
C LYS A 121 8.65 4.19 -12.33
N GLY A 122 8.81 3.95 -13.63
CA GLY A 122 9.68 2.87 -14.11
C GLY A 122 9.16 1.45 -13.89
N CYS A 123 7.97 1.28 -13.29
CA CYS A 123 7.40 -0.05 -13.11
C CYS A 123 6.87 -0.60 -14.45
N PRO A 124 7.44 -1.71 -14.97
CA PRO A 124 7.01 -2.27 -16.25
C PRO A 124 5.57 -2.79 -16.21
N LEU A 125 5.03 -3.00 -15.01
CA LEU A 125 3.70 -3.55 -14.81
C LEU A 125 2.59 -2.55 -15.13
N ASN A 126 2.89 -1.24 -15.13
CA ASN A 126 1.94 -0.16 -15.45
C ASN A 126 1.16 -0.41 -16.76
N TYR A 127 1.80 -1.05 -17.75
CA TYR A 127 1.22 -1.33 -19.06
C TYR A 127 0.45 -2.64 -19.16
N THR A 128 0.47 -3.47 -18.10
CA THR A 128 -0.06 -4.85 -18.11
C THR A 128 -1.14 -5.09 -17.06
N LEU A 129 -1.47 -4.08 -16.23
CA LEU A 129 -2.50 -4.20 -15.20
C LEU A 129 -3.88 -4.42 -15.79
N SER A 130 -4.56 -5.47 -15.33
CA SER A 130 -5.97 -5.71 -15.67
C SER A 130 -6.87 -4.60 -15.11
N LEU A 131 -8.01 -4.35 -15.79
CA LEU A 131 -9.03 -3.42 -15.29
C LEU A 131 -9.55 -3.84 -13.91
N SER A 132 -9.77 -5.15 -13.70
CA SER A 132 -10.21 -5.67 -12.40
C SER A 132 -9.23 -5.38 -11.27
N PHE A 133 -7.93 -5.42 -11.53
CA PHE A 133 -6.92 -5.01 -10.56
C PHE A 133 -7.08 -3.52 -10.22
N LYS A 134 -7.11 -2.66 -11.25
CA LYS A 134 -7.25 -1.20 -11.07
C LYS A 134 -8.50 -0.84 -10.25
N ASP A 135 -9.65 -1.37 -10.63
CA ASP A 135 -10.93 -1.09 -9.96
C ASP A 135 -10.90 -1.49 -8.48
N LYS A 136 -10.30 -2.65 -8.15
CA LYS A 136 -10.18 -3.10 -6.75
C LYS A 136 -9.27 -2.21 -5.93
N ILE A 137 -8.12 -1.81 -6.47
CA ILE A 137 -7.20 -0.91 -5.75
C ILE A 137 -7.84 0.46 -5.54
N ILE A 138 -8.49 1.00 -6.56
CA ILE A 138 -9.20 2.29 -6.46
C ILE A 138 -10.37 2.21 -5.48
N MET A 139 -11.13 1.11 -5.49
CA MET A 139 -12.19 0.86 -4.51
C MET A 139 -11.66 0.83 -3.08
N ALA A 140 -10.54 0.13 -2.84
CA ALA A 140 -9.91 0.07 -1.54
C ALA A 140 -9.41 1.44 -1.05
N TRP A 141 -8.75 2.20 -1.91
CA TRP A 141 -8.33 3.57 -1.58
C TRP A 141 -9.52 4.50 -1.30
N ASN A 142 -10.60 4.41 -2.07
CA ASN A 142 -11.81 5.20 -1.84
C ASN A 142 -12.49 4.86 -0.51
N LEU A 143 -12.40 3.61 -0.05
CA LEU A 143 -12.86 3.21 1.28
C LEU A 143 -12.01 3.84 2.39
N LEU A 144 -10.69 3.93 2.17
CA LEU A 144 -9.73 4.47 3.14
C LEU A 144 -9.72 6.00 3.21
N ASP A 145 -9.87 6.69 2.07
CA ASP A 145 -9.74 8.14 1.99
C ASP A 145 -10.55 8.92 3.07
N PRO A 146 -11.86 8.71 3.25
CA PRO A 146 -12.62 9.51 4.21
C PRO A 146 -12.22 9.29 5.68
N ILE A 147 -11.52 8.19 6.00
CA ILE A 147 -11.17 7.80 7.36
C ILE A 147 -9.68 7.98 7.67
N LEU A 148 -8.83 8.09 6.64
CA LEU A 148 -7.41 8.28 6.82
C LEU A 148 -7.14 9.64 7.52
N PRO A 149 -6.34 9.64 8.60
CA PRO A 149 -5.96 10.85 9.31
C PRO A 149 -5.23 11.84 8.40
N LYS A 150 -5.51 13.14 8.55
CA LYS A 150 -4.93 14.18 7.70
C LYS A 150 -3.40 14.14 7.74
N GLU A 151 -2.83 14.03 8.92
CA GLU A 151 -1.39 13.96 9.16
C GLU A 151 -0.74 12.74 8.50
N TRP A 152 -1.46 11.61 8.45
CA TRP A 152 -0.99 10.41 7.74
C TRP A 152 -0.95 10.66 6.23
N LYS A 153 -2.00 11.28 5.66
CA LYS A 153 -2.05 11.61 4.23
C LYS A 153 -0.94 12.58 3.83
N GLU A 154 -0.74 13.62 4.63
CA GLU A 154 0.34 14.60 4.41
C GLU A 154 1.73 13.93 4.44
N TYR A 155 1.94 12.98 5.35
CA TYR A 155 3.17 12.21 5.41
C TYR A 155 3.31 11.28 4.18
N TYR A 156 2.27 10.53 3.86
CA TYR A 156 2.23 9.61 2.71
C TYR A 156 2.56 10.34 1.41
N ASP A 157 1.88 11.47 1.15
CA ASP A 157 2.14 12.29 -0.03
C ASP A 157 3.56 12.84 -0.05
N LYS A 158 4.10 13.28 1.08
CA LYS A 158 5.45 13.83 1.13
C LYS A 158 6.52 12.80 0.77
N GLU A 159 6.34 11.56 1.19
CA GLU A 159 7.31 10.50 0.95
C GLU A 159 7.14 9.86 -0.44
N ILE A 160 5.91 9.78 -0.97
CA ILE A 160 5.62 9.15 -2.26
C ILE A 160 5.69 10.13 -3.44
N ASN A 161 5.33 11.40 -3.28
CA ASN A 161 5.34 12.38 -4.37
C ASN A 161 6.74 12.91 -4.76
N ARG A 162 7.84 12.24 -4.39
CA ARG A 162 9.17 12.76 -4.76
C ARG A 162 9.42 12.72 -6.27
N GLU A 163 8.76 11.87 -7.06
CA GLU A 163 9.00 11.79 -8.53
C GLU A 163 7.82 11.28 -9.41
N LEU A 164 6.54 11.51 -9.07
CA LEU A 164 5.41 10.95 -9.82
C LEU A 164 4.62 11.98 -10.66
N GLU A 165 4.17 11.58 -11.86
CA GLU A 165 3.17 12.33 -12.64
C GLU A 165 1.75 11.85 -12.28
N PRO A 166 0.91 12.69 -11.66
CA PRO A 166 -0.42 12.29 -11.21
C PRO A 166 -1.42 12.14 -12.36
N PHE A 167 -2.32 11.16 -12.24
CA PHE A 167 -3.52 11.08 -13.06
C PHE A 167 -4.79 11.10 -12.19
N ILE A 168 -5.83 11.74 -12.70
CA ILE A 168 -7.15 11.70 -12.05
C ILE A 168 -7.91 10.53 -12.66
N TYR A 169 -8.19 9.50 -11.85
CA TYR A 169 -9.11 8.45 -12.28
C TYR A 169 -10.54 8.93 -12.15
N GLU A 170 -11.10 9.43 -13.25
CA GLU A 170 -12.54 9.55 -13.39
C GLU A 170 -13.08 8.14 -13.65
N GLY A 171 -13.57 7.49 -12.60
CA GLY A 171 -14.09 6.12 -12.70
C GLY A 171 -15.09 5.98 -13.83
N ALA A 172 -15.17 4.77 -14.41
CA ALA A 172 -16.13 4.44 -15.45
C ALA A 172 -17.53 4.90 -14.99
N HIS A 173 -18.01 5.99 -15.59
CA HIS A 173 -19.37 6.43 -15.42
C HIS A 173 -20.26 5.23 -15.68
N SER A 174 -21.09 4.90 -14.69
CA SER A 174 -22.26 4.09 -14.92
C SER A 174 -23.05 4.79 -16.02
N ALA A 175 -22.96 4.27 -17.25
CA ALA A 175 -23.84 4.67 -18.32
C ALA A 175 -25.26 4.38 -17.82
N LYS A 176 -26.02 5.46 -17.59
CA LYS A 176 -27.48 5.40 -17.46
C LYS A 176 -28.09 5.05 -18.81
#